data_AF-A0A7J9DDC4-F1
#
_entry.id   AF-A0A7J9DDC4-F1
#
_cell.length_a   1.000
_cell.length_b   1.000
_cell.length_c   1.000
_cell.angle_alpha   90.00
_cell.angle_beta   90.00
_cell.angle_gamma   90.00
#
_symmetry.space_group_name_H-M   'P 1'
#
loop_
_entity.id
_entity.type
_entity.pdbx_description
1 polymer ?
#
loop_
_entity_poly.entity_id
_entity_poly.type
_entity_poly.pdbx_seq_one_letter_code
_entity_poly.pdbx_strand_id
1 'polypeptide(L)' 'MIQLSSKVIIKFLLVMQKHGYIGEFEYVDDHRFGKFVVELNGRLNKCG' A
#
# COMPACT_ATOMS: atom_id res chain seq x y z
N MET A 1 -6.38 0.16 -6.41
CA MET A 1 -5.58 -1.03 -6.77
C MET A 1 -4.24 -0.54 -7.31
N ILE A 2 -3.15 -0.75 -6.57
CA ILE A 2 -1.82 -0.24 -6.96
C ILE A 2 -1.06 -1.37 -7.64
N GLN A 3 -0.59 -1.15 -8.88
CA GLN A 3 0.10 -2.13 -9.71
C GLN A 3 1.58 -1.77 -9.93
N LEU A 4 2.34 -1.54 -8.86
CA LEU A 4 3.80 -1.45 -8.92
C LEU A 4 4.42 -2.23 -7.76
N SER A 5 5.22 -3.23 -8.09
CA SER A 5 6.01 -4.03 -7.14
C SER A 5 7.43 -3.46 -7.06
N SER A 6 7.63 -2.48 -6.20
CA SER A 6 8.97 -1.94 -5.90
C SER A 6 9.22 -1.95 -4.40
N LYS A 7 10.45 -2.28 -4.00
CA LYS A 7 10.90 -2.26 -2.59
C LYS A 7 10.66 -0.90 -1.92
N VAL A 8 10.60 0.18 -2.70
CA VAL A 8 10.32 1.54 -2.20
C VAL A 8 8.86 1.68 -1.76
N ILE A 9 7.92 1.09 -2.49
CA ILE A 9 6.48 1.18 -2.21
C ILE A 9 6.15 0.44 -0.91
N ILE A 10 6.79 -0.71 -0.67
CA ILE A 10 6.65 -1.45 0.60
C ILE A 10 7.11 -0.60 1.78
N LYS A 11 8.27 0.05 1.68
CA LYS A 11 8.79 0.94 2.73
C LYS A 11 7.86 2.13 2.98
N PHE A 12 7.28 2.68 1.91
CA PHE A 12 6.33 3.80 2.02
C PHE A 12 5.02 3.39 2.70
N LEU A 13 4.44 2.25 2.32
CA LEU A 13 3.24 1.69 2.95
C LEU A 13 3.47 1.39 4.43
N LEU A 14 4.64 0.84 4.80
CA LEU A 14 5.01 0.63 6.22
C LEU A 14 5.03 1.93 7.03
N VAL A 15 5.54 3.02 6.46
CA VAL A 15 5.52 4.33 7.12
C VAL A 15 4.08 4.83 7.26
N MET A 16 3.27 4.73 6.19
CA MET A 16 1.85 5.09 6.22
C MET A 16 1.05 4.31 7.27
N GLN A 17 1.32 3.00 7.43
CA GLN A 17 0.70 2.15 8.44
C GLN A 17 1.15 2.57 9.84
N LYS A 18 2.44 2.83 10.05
CA LYS A 18 2.98 3.30 11.34
C LYS A 18 2.37 4.62 11.80
N HIS A 19 2.08 5.53 10.86
CA HIS A 19 1.40 6.79 11.15
C HIS A 19 -0.12 6.66 11.28
N GLY A 20 -0.70 5.47 11.05
CA GLY A 20 -2.13 5.20 11.21
C GLY A 20 -2.99 5.81 10.09
N TYR A 21 -2.42 6.08 8.92
CA TYR A 21 -3.15 6.55 7.74
C TYR A 21 -3.85 5.42 6.99
N ILE A 22 -3.21 4.24 6.95
CA ILE A 22 -3.74 3.01 6.33
C ILE A 22 -3.80 1.89 7.37
N GLY A 23 -4.68 0.91 7.13
CA GLY A 23 -4.77 -0.31 7.92
C GLY A 23 -3.78 -1.37 7.44
N GLU A 24 -4.23 -2.62 7.41
CA GLU A 24 -3.44 -3.72 6.88
C GLU A 24 -3.29 -3.63 5.36
N PHE A 25 -2.17 -4.16 4.86
CA PHE A 25 -1.94 -4.30 3.43
C PHE A 25 -1.33 -5.65 3.10
N GLU A 26 -1.72 -6.19 1.96
CA GLU A 26 -1.25 -7.47 1.45
C GLU A 26 -0.64 -7.32 0.06
N TYR A 27 0.42 -8.09 -0.19
CA TYR A 27 1.05 -8.21 -1.50
C TYR A 27 0.57 -9.47 -2.20
N VAL A 28 -0.04 -9.31 -3.37
CA VAL A 28 -0.50 -10.41 -4.23
C VAL A 28 0.41 -10.46 -5.45
N ASP A 29 1.11 -11.58 -5.64
CA ASP A 29 2.00 -11.78 -6.78
C ASP A 29 1.26 -12.45 -7.94
N ASP A 30 0.88 -11.66 -8.95
CA ASP A 30 0.20 -12.15 -10.16
C ASP A 30 1.18 -12.52 -11.29
N HIS A 31 2.47 -12.71 -11.01
CA HIS A 31 3.54 -13.09 -11.94
C HIS A 31 3.87 -12.07 -13.07
N ARG A 32 2.93 -11.18 -13.43
CA ARG A 32 3.14 -10.10 -14.41
C ARG A 32 3.43 -8.76 -13.73
N PHE A 33 2.58 -8.39 -12.77
CA PHE A 33 2.71 -7.15 -12.01
C PHE A 33 2.14 -7.43 -10.62
N GLY A 34 3.02 -7.55 -9.63
CA GLY A 34 2.59 -7.69 -8.24
C GLY A 34 1.69 -6.52 -7.82
N LYS A 35 0.70 -6.81 -7.01
CA LYS A 35 -0.35 -5.88 -6.61
C LYS A 35 -0.37 -5.71 -5.11
N PHE A 36 -0.65 -4.49 -4.67
CA PHE A 36 -0.89 -4.20 -3.27
C PHE A 36 -2.37 -3.94 -3.03
N VAL A 37 -2.95 -4.74 -2.15
CA VAL A 37 -4.28 -4.54 -1.59
C VAL A 37 -4.08 -3.83 -0.26
N VAL A 38 -4.73 -2.67 -0.08
CA VAL A 38 -4.55 -1.83 1.11
C VAL A 38 -5.92 -1.52 1.68
N GLU A 39 -6.08 -1.71 2.98
CA GLU A 39 -7.27 -1.28 3.72
C GLU A 39 -7.16 0.19 4.12
N LEU A 40 -8.16 0.99 3.77
CA LEU A 40 -8.18 2.42 4.04
C LEU A 40 -9.07 2.72 5.26
N ASN A 41 -8.48 3.30 6.30
CA ASN A 41 -9.19 3.68 7.54
C ASN A 41 -9.96 5.01 7.43
N GLY A 42 -10.17 5.54 6.21
CA GLY A 42 -10.91 6.79 5.98
C GLY A 42 -10.21 8.09 6.39
N ARG A 43 -8.94 8.04 6.82
CA ARG A 43 -8.16 9.21 7.26
C ARG A 43 -7.35 9.91 6.16
N LEU A 44 -7.34 9.35 4.95
CA LEU A 44 -6.60 9.89 3.81
C LEU A 44 -7.45 10.90 3.03
N ASN A 45 -7.18 12.19 3.21
CA ASN A 45 -7.86 13.28 2.50
C ASN A 45 -7.25 13.61 1.12
N LYS A 46 -5.94 13.37 0.93
CA LYS A 46 -5.23 13.54 -0.35
C LYS A 46 -3.90 12.77 -0.31
N CYS A 47 -3.58 12.04 -1.37
CA CYS A 47 -2.30 11.35 -1.55
C CYS A 47 -1.90 11.50 -3.03
N GLY A 48 -0.69 11.97 -3.30
CA GLY A 48 -0.20 12.26 -4.66
C GLY A 48 1.31 12.39 -4.67
#